data_AF-A0A426XIM6-F1
#
_entry.id   AF-A0A426XIM6-F1
#
_cell.length_a   1.000
_cell.length_b   1.000
_cell.length_c   1.000
_cell.angle_alpha   90.00
_cell.angle_beta   90.00
_cell.angle_gamma   90.00
#
_symmetry.space_group_name_H-M   'P 1'
#
loop_
_entity.id
_entity.type
_entity.pdbx_description
1 polymer ?
#
loop_
_entity_poly.entity_id
_entity_poly.type
_entity_poly.pdbx_seq_one_letter_code
_entity_poly.pdbx_strand_id
1 'polypeptide(L)'
;MGLRNLSFKKQDEHQEDSENLQQAQEESPSLNLEAAYVAQVCLSWEALQCQYMQLSQQASHQLGNDASYRYAAQAIQHFQVLLQRFIENEPFEQGSRMEIYARARVLLPKLLQVPKLLGMDQKEHVDDDSEEPILATDLIKVVEGSILTFRLFLKMDKKKSGGFFRAHSPRSSLQQVQASLDKVKELFKKKQGWKKKTWPATMEEVDLLFALIDIKVISRVLRVAQLTKEQLLWCEEKMSKLDLSDNKLCRVGSPLLFPC
;
A
#
# COMPACT_ATOMS: atom_id res chain seq x y z
N MET A 1 17.27 -12.68 -86.21
CA MET A 1 16.48 -13.58 -85.33
C MET A 1 16.87 -13.19 -83.90
N GLY A 2 16.08 -12.37 -83.19
CA GLY A 2 14.90 -12.77 -82.39
C GLY A 2 15.39 -13.48 -81.12
N LEU A 3 15.17 -13.03 -79.88
CA LEU A 3 13.90 -12.64 -79.24
C LEU A 3 14.12 -11.89 -77.90
N ARG A 4 13.29 -10.85 -77.69
CA ARG A 4 12.47 -10.50 -76.50
C ARG A 4 13.12 -10.25 -75.11
N ASN A 5 13.02 -8.96 -74.72
CA ASN A 5 12.46 -8.40 -73.48
C ASN A 5 12.03 -9.37 -72.37
N LEU A 6 12.35 -9.00 -71.11
CA LEU A 6 11.34 -8.68 -70.09
C LEU A 6 11.97 -7.89 -68.93
N SER A 7 11.39 -6.72 -68.68
CA SER A 7 11.61 -5.84 -67.53
C SER A 7 10.93 -6.43 -66.29
N PHE A 8 11.62 -6.40 -65.15
CA PHE A 8 10.98 -6.48 -63.84
C PHE A 8 11.56 -5.40 -62.93
N LYS A 9 10.81 -4.30 -62.81
CA LYS A 9 10.80 -3.47 -61.61
C LYS A 9 10.47 -4.37 -60.42
N LYS A 10 11.32 -4.38 -59.39
CA LYS A 10 10.89 -4.63 -58.02
C LYS A 10 11.15 -3.37 -57.24
N GLN A 11 10.05 -2.72 -56.90
CA GLN A 11 9.97 -1.57 -56.03
C GLN A 11 9.52 -2.10 -54.67
N ASP A 12 10.24 -1.64 -53.65
CA ASP A 12 9.85 -1.48 -52.24
C ASP A 12 9.48 -2.68 -51.37
N GLU A 13 9.68 -2.40 -50.08
CA GLU A 13 9.23 -3.10 -48.88
C GLU A 13 10.16 -4.21 -48.36
N HIS A 14 11.31 -3.80 -47.82
CA HIS A 14 11.91 -4.51 -46.68
C HIS A 14 12.76 -3.58 -45.82
N GLN A 15 12.20 -2.43 -45.42
CA GLN A 15 12.82 -1.55 -44.43
C GLN A 15 11.79 -0.87 -43.52
N GLU A 16 10.71 -1.57 -43.14
CA GLU A 16 9.78 -1.11 -42.09
C GLU A 16 9.56 -2.12 -40.96
N ASP A 17 9.96 -3.39 -41.13
CA ASP A 17 9.73 -4.41 -40.09
C ASP A 17 10.75 -4.38 -38.95
N SER A 18 11.90 -3.72 -39.12
CA SER A 18 12.92 -3.64 -38.08
C SER A 18 12.76 -2.44 -37.13
N GLU A 19 11.92 -1.47 -37.49
CA GLU A 19 11.63 -0.28 -36.67
C GLU A 19 10.39 -0.46 -35.78
N ASN A 20 9.51 -1.41 -36.10
CA ASN A 20 8.29 -1.68 -35.33
C ASN A 20 8.49 -2.56 -34.08
N LEU A 21 9.71 -3.07 -33.83
CA LEU A 21 10.03 -3.87 -32.64
C LEU A 21 10.74 -3.06 -31.52
N GLN A 22 11.03 -1.78 -31.75
CA GLN A 22 11.69 -0.90 -30.77
C GLN A 22 10.72 0.02 -30.00
N GLN A 23 9.41 -0.07 -30.25
CA GLN A 23 8.38 0.55 -29.41
C GLN A 23 7.72 -0.46 -28.46
N ALA A 24 8.49 -1.43 -27.95
CA ALA A 24 8.22 -1.90 -26.60
C ALA A 24 8.49 -0.71 -25.68
N GLN A 25 7.44 0.08 -25.46
CA GLN A 25 7.34 1.24 -24.58
C GLN A 25 8.33 1.07 -23.42
N GLU A 26 9.52 1.68 -23.53
CA GLU A 26 10.45 1.78 -22.39
C GLU A 26 9.72 2.63 -21.36
N GLU A 27 8.94 1.96 -20.49
CA GLU A 27 8.31 2.61 -19.36
C GLU A 27 9.42 3.30 -18.59
N SER A 28 9.36 4.62 -18.55
CA SER A 28 10.44 5.41 -17.97
C SER A 28 10.73 4.86 -16.57
N PRO A 29 12.00 4.69 -16.16
CA PRO A 29 12.35 4.09 -14.87
C PRO A 29 11.58 4.68 -13.68
N SER A 30 11.21 5.96 -13.74
CA SER A 30 10.35 6.66 -12.79
C SER A 30 8.92 6.09 -12.64
N LEU A 31 8.29 5.61 -13.72
CA LEU A 31 6.96 4.99 -13.69
C LEU A 31 7.01 3.64 -12.99
N ASN A 32 8.03 2.84 -13.29
CA ASN A 32 8.30 1.57 -12.62
C ASN A 32 8.53 1.76 -11.11
N LEU A 33 9.25 2.81 -10.72
CA LEU A 33 9.43 3.16 -9.30
C LEU A 33 8.13 3.59 -8.62
N GLU A 34 7.26 4.34 -9.30
CA GLU A 34 5.96 4.71 -8.76
C GLU A 34 5.06 3.49 -8.55
N ALA A 35 4.94 2.62 -9.56
CA ALA A 35 4.14 1.41 -9.48
C ALA A 35 4.61 0.50 -8.33
N ALA A 36 5.92 0.22 -8.25
CA ALA A 36 6.50 -0.60 -7.19
C ALA A 36 6.32 0.01 -5.79
N TYR A 37 6.44 1.34 -5.65
CA TYR A 37 6.17 2.04 -4.40
C TYR A 37 4.71 1.89 -3.98
N VAL A 38 3.76 2.15 -4.88
CA VAL A 38 2.33 2.09 -4.58
C VAL A 38 1.90 0.67 -4.26
N ALA A 39 2.36 -0.32 -5.03
CA ALA A 39 2.12 -1.73 -4.75
C ALA A 39 2.60 -2.09 -3.34
N GLN A 40 3.83 -1.71 -2.98
CA GLN A 40 4.35 -1.97 -1.64
C GLN A 40 3.50 -1.30 -0.56
N VAL A 41 3.10 -0.03 -0.73
CA VAL A 41 2.22 0.67 0.23
C VAL A 41 0.90 -0.07 0.43
N CYS A 42 0.26 -0.52 -0.64
CA CYS A 42 -0.98 -1.30 -0.56
C CYS A 42 -0.76 -2.62 0.20
N LEU A 43 0.27 -3.37 -0.15
CA LEU A 43 0.60 -4.65 0.48
C LEU A 43 0.95 -4.49 1.97
N SER A 44 1.70 -3.46 2.35
CA SER A 44 2.00 -3.17 3.76
C SER A 44 0.73 -2.95 4.56
N TRP A 45 -0.23 -2.22 3.99
CA TRP A 45 -1.47 -1.93 4.68
C TRP A 45 -2.31 -3.18 4.90
N GLU A 46 -2.51 -3.99 3.84
CA GLU A 46 -3.22 -5.26 3.94
C GLU A 46 -2.57 -6.20 4.98
N ALA A 47 -1.24 -6.28 4.98
CA ALA A 47 -0.52 -7.13 5.92
C ALA A 47 -0.66 -6.66 7.38
N LEU A 48 -0.51 -5.35 7.64
CA LEU A 48 -0.68 -4.79 8.99
C LEU A 48 -2.10 -5.01 9.52
N GLN A 49 -3.11 -4.70 8.69
CA GLN A 49 -4.50 -4.89 9.06
C GLN A 49 -4.81 -6.36 9.31
N CYS A 50 -4.36 -7.26 8.42
CA CYS A 50 -4.60 -8.69 8.56
C CYS A 50 -3.98 -9.24 9.85
N GLN A 51 -2.74 -8.86 10.16
CA GLN A 51 -2.07 -9.29 11.40
C GLN A 51 -2.77 -8.78 12.65
N TYR A 52 -3.19 -7.51 12.66
CA TYR A 52 -3.99 -6.98 13.76
C TYR A 52 -5.27 -7.79 13.96
N MET A 53 -6.05 -8.00 12.89
CA MET A 53 -7.32 -8.74 12.99
C MET A 53 -7.12 -10.18 13.48
N GLN A 54 -6.09 -10.86 12.99
CA GLN A 54 -5.75 -12.22 13.43
C GLN A 54 -5.37 -12.26 14.91
N LEU A 55 -4.47 -11.38 15.36
CA LEU A 55 -4.03 -11.34 16.75
C LEU A 55 -5.17 -10.94 17.70
N SER A 56 -5.98 -9.95 17.33
CA SER A 56 -7.15 -9.55 18.13
C SER A 56 -8.17 -10.69 18.26
N GLN A 57 -8.40 -11.45 17.19
CA GLN A 57 -9.26 -12.63 17.22
C GLN A 57 -8.66 -13.76 18.06
N GLN A 58 -7.35 -14.01 17.96
CA GLN A 58 -6.68 -15.02 18.78
C GLN A 58 -6.73 -14.66 20.27
N ALA A 59 -6.50 -13.38 20.61
CA ALA A 59 -6.56 -12.90 21.99
C ALA A 59 -7.97 -12.95 22.59
N SER A 60 -9.03 -12.83 21.78
CA SER A 60 -10.41 -12.96 22.27
C SER A 60 -10.84 -14.41 22.49
N HIS A 61 -10.24 -15.38 21.77
CA HIS A 61 -10.57 -16.80 21.87
C HIS A 61 -9.63 -17.59 22.79
N GLN A 62 -8.38 -17.17 22.98
CA GLN A 62 -7.39 -17.85 23.81
C GLN A 62 -7.10 -17.06 25.08
N LEU A 63 -7.80 -17.42 26.16
CA LEU A 63 -7.44 -17.02 27.51
C LEU A 63 -6.36 -18.01 28.01
N GLY A 64 -5.08 -17.64 27.95
CA GLY A 64 -3.99 -18.42 28.58
C GLY A 64 -3.05 -19.19 27.65
N ASN A 65 -2.66 -18.64 26.52
CA ASN A 65 -1.53 -19.19 25.75
C ASN A 65 -0.23 -18.54 26.27
N ASP A 66 0.61 -19.33 26.95
CA ASP A 66 1.92 -18.92 27.50
C ASP A 66 3.00 -18.73 26.42
N ALA A 67 2.61 -18.70 25.14
CA ALA A 67 3.52 -18.42 24.04
C ALA A 67 4.12 -17.02 24.18
N SER A 68 5.46 -16.96 24.21
CA SER A 68 6.21 -15.71 24.12
C SER A 68 6.22 -15.22 22.68
N TYR A 69 5.90 -13.94 22.46
CA TYR A 69 5.89 -13.30 21.14
C TYR A 69 7.10 -12.38 20.91
N ARG A 70 8.25 -12.67 21.56
CA ARG A 70 9.42 -11.78 21.55
C ARG A 70 9.93 -11.52 20.14
N TYR A 71 10.14 -12.56 19.32
CA TYR A 71 10.70 -12.38 17.98
C TYR A 71 9.71 -11.68 17.05
N ALA A 72 8.42 -12.04 17.16
CA ALA A 72 7.35 -11.34 16.46
C ALA A 72 7.31 -9.84 16.82
N ALA A 73 7.36 -9.51 18.10
CA ALA A 73 7.35 -8.12 18.57
C ALA A 73 8.58 -7.34 18.10
N GLN A 74 9.77 -7.92 18.23
CA GLN A 74 11.01 -7.32 17.78
C GLN A 74 11.00 -7.08 16.25
N ALA A 75 10.47 -8.01 15.47
CA ALA A 75 10.37 -7.86 14.02
C ALA A 75 9.42 -6.70 13.63
N ILE A 76 8.28 -6.57 14.31
CA ILE A 76 7.33 -5.47 14.06
C ILE A 76 7.92 -4.14 14.52
N GLN A 77 8.61 -4.10 15.65
CA GLN A 77 9.33 -2.90 16.11
C GLN A 77 10.37 -2.45 15.08
N HIS A 78 11.14 -3.39 14.50
CA HIS A 78 12.06 -3.05 13.41
C HIS A 78 11.33 -2.44 12.21
N PHE A 79 10.20 -3.02 11.78
CA PHE A 79 9.37 -2.43 10.72
C PHE A 79 8.96 -0.98 11.07
N GLN A 80 8.51 -0.74 12.30
CA GLN A 80 8.12 0.59 12.77
C GLN A 80 9.29 1.59 12.73
N VAL A 81 10.49 1.18 13.20
CA VAL A 81 11.70 2.02 13.18
C VAL A 81 12.09 2.39 11.76
N LEU A 82 12.01 1.46 10.80
CA LEU A 82 12.30 1.75 9.39
C LEU A 82 11.34 2.81 8.83
N LEU A 83 10.05 2.73 9.16
CA LEU A 83 9.07 3.75 8.78
C LEU A 83 9.36 5.11 9.39
N GLN A 84 9.65 5.17 10.70
CA GLN A 84 10.00 6.40 11.40
C GLN A 84 11.23 7.06 10.79
N ARG A 85 12.29 6.26 10.58
CA ARG A 85 13.53 6.73 9.95
C ARG A 85 13.27 7.29 8.55
N PHE A 86 12.40 6.67 7.76
CA PHE A 86 12.03 7.24 6.46
C PHE A 86 11.30 8.58 6.61
N ILE A 87 10.29 8.66 7.49
CA ILE A 87 9.50 9.87 7.74
C ILE A 87 10.38 11.04 8.19
N GLU A 88 11.37 10.78 9.05
CA GLU A 88 12.27 11.79 9.60
C GLU A 88 13.28 12.29 8.58
N ASN A 89 13.80 11.40 7.72
CA ASN A 89 14.85 11.76 6.75
C ASN A 89 14.30 12.33 5.44
N GLU A 90 13.10 11.90 5.00
CA GLU A 90 12.51 12.32 3.72
C GLU A 90 12.52 13.85 3.47
N PRO A 91 12.22 14.74 4.45
CA PRO A 91 12.23 16.18 4.24
C PRO A 91 13.60 16.77 3.86
N PHE A 92 14.68 16.05 4.14
CA PHE A 92 16.06 16.48 3.87
C PHE A 92 16.63 15.87 2.58
N GLU A 93 15.88 14.98 1.94
CA GLU A 93 16.27 14.28 0.73
C GLU A 93 15.78 15.01 -0.53
N GLN A 94 16.55 14.92 -1.61
CA GLN A 94 16.19 15.53 -2.89
C GLN A 94 15.42 14.57 -3.80
N GLY A 95 14.46 15.09 -4.56
CA GLY A 95 13.70 14.33 -5.56
C GLY A 95 12.23 14.10 -5.19
N SER A 96 11.56 13.26 -5.97
CA SER A 96 10.23 12.76 -5.66
C SER A 96 10.30 11.73 -4.52
N ARG A 97 9.20 11.60 -3.76
CA ARG A 97 9.11 10.60 -2.68
C ARG A 97 9.39 9.18 -3.17
N MET A 98 9.07 8.87 -4.43
CA MET A 98 9.28 7.54 -5.04
C MET A 98 10.77 7.28 -5.26
N GLU A 99 11.52 8.28 -5.75
CA GLU A 99 12.98 8.21 -5.90
C GLU A 99 13.66 8.14 -4.53
N ILE A 100 13.20 8.95 -3.57
CA ILE A 100 13.70 8.93 -2.19
C ILE A 100 13.47 7.54 -1.58
N TYR A 101 12.28 6.97 -1.75
CA TYR A 101 11.96 5.60 -1.33
C TYR A 101 12.87 4.55 -1.98
N ALA A 102 13.09 4.63 -3.29
CA ALA A 102 13.94 3.70 -4.02
C ALA A 102 15.38 3.70 -3.46
N ARG A 103 15.96 4.89 -3.24
CA ARG A 103 17.29 5.04 -2.61
C ARG A 103 17.29 4.58 -1.16
N ALA A 104 16.28 4.95 -0.39
CA ALA A 104 16.15 4.54 1.00
C ALA A 104 16.12 3.01 1.13
N ARG A 105 15.48 2.30 0.19
CA ARG A 105 15.46 0.83 0.17
C ARG A 105 16.81 0.17 -0.10
N VAL A 106 17.79 0.86 -0.69
CA VAL A 106 19.15 0.35 -0.79
C VAL A 106 19.80 0.25 0.60
N LEU A 107 19.53 1.23 1.47
CA LEU A 107 20.06 1.28 2.84
C LEU A 107 19.17 0.53 3.84
N LEU A 108 17.86 0.48 3.57
CA LEU A 108 16.81 -0.07 4.42
C LEU A 108 16.01 -1.11 3.61
N PRO A 109 16.58 -2.29 3.31
CA PRO A 109 16.00 -3.25 2.36
C PRO A 109 14.58 -3.72 2.70
N LYS A 110 14.27 -3.73 4.01
CA LYS A 110 12.97 -4.13 4.58
C LYS A 110 11.99 -2.96 4.77
N LEU A 111 12.30 -1.75 4.30
CA LEU A 111 11.37 -0.61 4.41
C LEU A 111 10.04 -0.94 3.73
N LEU A 112 8.92 -0.69 4.44
CA LEU A 112 7.56 -1.08 4.07
C LEU A 112 7.31 -2.61 3.96
N GLN A 113 8.26 -3.47 4.32
CA GLN A 113 8.02 -4.93 4.35
C GLN A 113 7.54 -5.35 5.75
N VAL A 114 6.25 -5.66 5.87
CA VAL A 114 5.67 -6.13 7.12
C VAL A 114 6.13 -7.58 7.35
N PRO A 115 6.75 -7.91 8.51
CA PRO A 115 7.21 -9.26 8.81
C PRO A 115 6.02 -10.22 8.96
N LYS A 116 6.17 -11.48 8.56
CA LYS A 116 5.12 -12.50 8.73
C LYS A 116 5.21 -13.10 10.13
N LEU A 117 4.21 -12.89 10.96
CA LEU A 117 4.23 -13.29 12.39
C LEU A 117 3.94 -14.78 12.61
N LEU A 118 3.16 -15.40 11.72
CA LEU A 118 2.76 -16.80 11.88
C LEU A 118 3.98 -17.73 11.81
N GLY A 119 4.26 -18.42 12.93
CA GLY A 119 5.35 -19.40 13.04
C GLY A 119 6.71 -18.84 13.44
N MET A 120 6.82 -17.56 13.83
CA MET A 120 8.08 -16.96 14.27
C MET A 120 8.54 -17.48 15.63
N ASP A 121 7.65 -17.56 16.61
CA ASP A 121 8.02 -17.93 17.99
C ASP A 121 7.82 -19.42 18.30
N GLN A 122 7.37 -20.23 17.33
CA GLN A 122 7.11 -21.67 17.52
C GLN A 122 8.38 -22.54 17.45
N LYS A 123 9.57 -21.98 17.17
CA LYS A 123 10.75 -22.76 16.78
C LYS A 123 11.97 -22.71 17.69
N GLU A 124 11.98 -21.93 18.76
CA GLU A 124 13.17 -21.84 19.62
C GLU A 124 12.79 -21.93 21.09
N HIS A 125 12.70 -23.18 21.58
CA HIS A 125 13.08 -23.47 22.96
C HIS A 125 14.60 -23.27 23.05
N VAL A 126 15.04 -22.03 23.24
CA VAL A 126 16.37 -21.75 23.75
C VAL A 126 16.16 -21.29 25.18
N ASP A 127 16.44 -22.21 26.10
CA ASP A 127 16.77 -21.90 27.49
C ASP A 127 17.82 -20.79 27.48
N ASP A 128 17.41 -19.59 27.87
CA ASP A 128 18.17 -18.55 28.58
C ASP A 128 17.47 -17.21 28.31
N ASP A 129 16.53 -16.83 29.17
CA ASP A 129 16.35 -15.41 29.48
C ASP A 129 15.56 -15.22 30.77
N SER A 130 16.15 -14.47 31.71
CA SER A 130 15.49 -14.03 32.94
C SER A 130 14.50 -12.87 32.69
N GLU A 131 14.17 -12.60 31.43
CA GLU A 131 13.28 -11.53 31.00
C GLU A 131 11.83 -12.00 30.82
N GLU A 132 10.90 -11.15 31.26
CA GLU A 132 9.45 -11.40 31.18
C GLU A 132 9.01 -11.72 29.73
N PRO A 133 8.14 -12.72 29.54
CA PRO A 133 7.65 -13.09 28.21
C PRO A 133 6.77 -11.97 27.64
N ILE A 134 6.90 -11.73 26.32
CA ILE A 134 6.00 -10.81 25.62
C ILE A 134 4.67 -11.53 25.37
N LEU A 135 3.60 -11.04 25.97
CA LEU A 135 2.26 -11.61 25.81
C LEU A 135 1.61 -11.17 24.49
N ALA A 136 0.58 -11.91 24.06
CA ALA A 136 -0.20 -11.57 22.86
C ALA A 136 -0.76 -10.13 22.92
N THR A 137 -1.18 -9.68 24.10
CA THR A 137 -1.67 -8.30 24.33
C THR A 137 -0.60 -7.25 24.10
N ASP A 138 0.66 -7.55 24.39
CA ASP A 138 1.76 -6.60 24.17
C ASP A 138 2.18 -6.60 22.71
N LEU A 139 2.20 -7.77 22.05
CA LEU A 139 2.38 -7.84 20.60
C LEU A 139 1.31 -7.02 19.86
N ILE A 140 0.03 -7.12 20.27
CA ILE A 140 -1.05 -6.31 19.69
C ILE A 140 -0.71 -4.82 19.79
N LYS A 141 -0.29 -4.31 20.95
CA LYS A 141 0.10 -2.89 21.12
C LYS A 141 1.26 -2.48 20.20
N VAL A 142 2.21 -3.38 19.94
CA VAL A 142 3.30 -3.12 18.99
C VAL A 142 2.77 -2.99 17.55
N VAL A 143 1.83 -3.86 17.16
CA VAL A 143 1.16 -3.77 15.84
C VAL A 143 0.31 -2.48 15.74
N GLU A 144 -0.41 -2.11 16.79
CA GLU A 144 -1.17 -0.86 16.89
C GLU A 144 -0.26 0.37 16.67
N GLY A 145 0.89 0.41 17.34
CA GLY A 145 1.91 1.46 17.16
C GLY A 145 2.46 1.53 15.73
N SER A 146 2.63 0.37 15.09
CA SER A 146 3.07 0.26 13.70
C SER A 146 2.01 0.78 12.72
N ILE A 147 0.73 0.49 12.95
CA ILE A 147 -0.39 1.03 12.16
C ILE A 147 -0.46 2.55 12.27
N LEU A 148 -0.30 3.11 13.47
CA LEU A 148 -0.29 4.56 13.68
C LEU A 148 0.89 5.23 12.98
N THR A 149 2.06 4.60 13.00
CA THR A 149 3.26 5.05 12.29
C THR A 149 3.06 4.98 10.77
N PHE A 150 2.45 3.91 10.26
CA PHE A 150 2.09 3.78 8.85
C PHE A 150 1.07 4.83 8.41
N ARG A 151 0.08 5.15 9.24
CA ARG A 151 -0.84 6.28 9.00
C ARG A 151 -0.09 7.61 8.91
N LEU A 152 0.91 7.84 9.77
CA LEU A 152 1.74 9.04 9.69
C LEU A 152 2.56 9.05 8.39
N PHE A 153 3.15 7.93 8.01
CA PHE A 153 3.85 7.76 6.73
C PHE A 153 2.96 8.21 5.55
N LEU A 154 1.72 7.70 5.47
CA LEU A 154 0.76 8.08 4.42
C LEU A 154 0.33 9.55 4.49
N LYS A 155 0.32 10.15 5.68
CA LYS A 155 -0.01 11.56 5.86
C LYS A 155 1.07 12.48 5.27
N MET A 156 2.32 12.02 5.29
CA MET A 156 3.45 12.75 4.71
C MET A 156 3.52 12.64 3.18
N ASP A 157 2.85 11.63 2.59
CA ASP A 157 2.68 11.49 1.14
C ASP A 157 1.66 12.51 0.59
N LYS A 158 2.13 13.76 0.45
CA LYS A 158 1.35 14.88 -0.05
C LYS A 158 1.41 14.93 -1.59
N LYS A 159 0.28 15.27 -2.21
CA LYS A 159 0.20 15.61 -3.63
C LYS A 159 0.99 16.89 -3.89
N LYS A 160 1.91 16.92 -4.87
CA LYS A 160 2.37 18.19 -5.46
C LYS A 160 1.20 18.78 -6.25
N SER A 161 0.84 20.04 -6.01
CA SER A 161 -0.24 20.71 -6.72
C SER A 161 0.17 20.94 -8.19
N GLY A 162 -0.09 19.97 -9.06
CA GLY A 162 0.22 20.08 -10.49
C GLY A 162 0.24 18.71 -11.12
N GLY A 163 -0.79 18.40 -11.90
CA GLY A 163 -0.95 17.10 -12.56
C GLY A 163 -2.42 16.70 -12.58
N PHE A 164 -3.15 17.20 -13.58
CA PHE A 164 -4.42 16.63 -14.01
C PHE A 164 -4.11 15.28 -14.68
N PHE A 165 -4.86 14.25 -14.30
CA PHE A 165 -4.71 12.88 -14.79
C PHE A 165 -4.89 12.81 -16.32
N ARG A 166 -3.93 12.17 -17.01
CA ARG A 166 -4.00 11.91 -18.45
C ARG A 166 -4.53 10.49 -18.68
N ALA A 167 -5.80 10.46 -19.08
CA ALA A 167 -6.50 9.56 -20.00
C ALA A 167 -5.91 8.17 -20.33
N HIS A 168 -6.20 7.14 -19.52
CA HIS A 168 -6.28 5.74 -20.03
C HIS A 168 -7.36 4.85 -19.37
N SER A 169 -8.21 5.40 -18.48
CA SER A 169 -9.32 4.65 -17.86
C SER A 169 -10.67 5.24 -18.27
N PRO A 170 -11.78 4.46 -18.33
CA PRO A 170 -13.11 5.00 -18.60
C PRO A 170 -13.36 6.14 -17.62
N ARG A 171 -13.46 7.37 -18.14
CA ARG A 171 -13.54 8.58 -17.31
C ARG A 171 -14.65 8.48 -16.25
N SER A 172 -15.72 7.75 -16.52
CA SER A 172 -16.85 7.55 -15.63
C SER A 172 -16.53 6.77 -14.35
N SER A 173 -15.83 5.63 -14.42
CA SER A 173 -15.55 4.78 -13.24
C SER A 173 -14.54 5.45 -12.30
N LEU A 174 -13.46 6.00 -12.85
CA LEU A 174 -12.49 6.79 -12.08
C LEU A 174 -13.16 7.99 -11.39
N GLN A 175 -14.02 8.73 -12.10
CA GLN A 175 -14.77 9.85 -11.53
C GLN A 175 -15.71 9.39 -10.40
N GLN A 176 -16.35 8.22 -10.55
CA GLN A 176 -17.23 7.67 -9.52
C GLN A 176 -16.46 7.28 -8.25
N VAL A 177 -15.30 6.66 -8.38
CA VAL A 177 -14.43 6.35 -7.22
C VAL A 177 -13.95 7.64 -6.56
N GLN A 178 -13.52 8.63 -7.34
CA GLN A 178 -13.09 9.93 -6.81
C GLN A 178 -14.23 10.69 -6.10
N ALA A 179 -15.43 10.73 -6.70
CA ALA A 179 -16.60 11.36 -6.10
C ALA A 179 -17.01 10.67 -4.79
N SER A 180 -17.02 9.33 -4.78
CA SER A 180 -17.26 8.55 -3.56
C SER A 180 -16.21 8.88 -2.51
N LEU A 181 -14.93 8.83 -2.87
CA LEU A 181 -13.81 9.12 -2.00
C LEU A 181 -13.87 10.53 -1.40
N ASP A 182 -14.25 11.53 -2.18
CA ASP A 182 -14.40 12.91 -1.72
C ASP A 182 -15.62 13.06 -0.81
N LYS A 183 -16.75 12.43 -1.12
CA LYS A 183 -17.91 12.35 -0.21
C LYS A 183 -17.52 11.73 1.13
N VAL A 184 -16.76 10.64 1.09
CA VAL A 184 -16.25 9.98 2.29
C VAL A 184 -15.36 10.95 3.07
N LYS A 185 -14.33 11.53 2.44
CA LYS A 185 -13.43 12.50 3.08
C LYS A 185 -14.18 13.66 3.72
N GLU A 186 -15.21 14.21 3.08
CA GLU A 186 -16.04 15.29 3.64
C GLU A 186 -16.84 14.84 4.87
N LEU A 187 -17.42 13.64 4.86
CA LEU A 187 -18.08 13.09 6.04
C LEU A 187 -17.11 12.90 7.21
N PHE A 188 -15.89 12.45 6.94
CA PHE A 188 -14.84 12.35 7.95
C PHE A 188 -14.38 13.71 8.46
N LYS A 189 -14.28 14.74 7.62
CA LYS A 189 -13.97 16.11 8.05
C LYS A 189 -15.03 16.65 9.00
N LYS A 190 -16.32 16.42 8.72
CA LYS A 190 -17.44 16.81 9.59
C LYS A 190 -17.41 16.09 10.94
N LYS A 191 -16.91 14.85 10.97
CA LYS A 191 -16.67 14.09 12.21
C LYS A 191 -15.36 14.44 12.92
N GLN A 192 -14.47 15.24 12.31
CA GLN A 192 -13.10 15.43 12.81
C GLN A 192 -12.92 16.69 13.69
N GLY A 193 -12.90 16.43 15.00
CA GLY A 193 -11.90 16.95 15.95
C GLY A 193 -10.77 15.92 16.26
N TRP A 194 -10.72 14.81 15.52
CA TRP A 194 -9.98 13.61 15.88
C TRP A 194 -8.46 13.71 15.56
N LYS A 195 -7.71 14.37 16.46
CA LYS A 195 -6.24 14.47 16.45
C LYS A 195 -5.54 13.44 17.34
N LYS A 196 -6.15 12.28 17.62
CA LYS A 196 -5.51 11.27 18.47
C LYS A 196 -4.32 10.64 17.74
N LYS A 197 -3.13 10.81 18.34
CA LYS A 197 -1.88 10.09 17.99
C LYS A 197 -1.82 8.70 18.65
N THR A 198 -2.80 8.38 19.49
CA THR A 198 -2.90 7.15 20.26
C THR A 198 -3.87 6.19 19.59
N TRP A 199 -3.79 4.92 19.99
CA TRP A 199 -4.76 3.92 19.57
C TRP A 199 -6.17 4.28 20.05
N PRO A 200 -7.23 4.02 19.25
CA PRO A 200 -8.61 4.28 19.67
C PRO A 200 -9.08 3.41 20.84
N ALA A 201 -10.09 3.86 21.57
CA ALA A 201 -10.56 3.18 22.78
C ALA A 201 -11.72 2.22 22.50
N THR A 202 -12.49 2.44 21.43
CA THR A 202 -13.62 1.60 21.04
C THR A 202 -13.39 0.97 19.66
N MET A 203 -14.03 -0.18 19.41
CA MET A 203 -13.94 -0.86 18.11
C MET A 203 -14.47 0.01 16.96
N GLU A 204 -15.54 0.79 17.19
CA GLU A 204 -16.07 1.73 16.20
C GLU A 204 -15.03 2.80 15.79
N GLU A 205 -14.23 3.27 16.76
CA GLU A 205 -13.15 4.23 16.48
C GLU A 205 -11.94 3.55 15.78
N VAL A 206 -11.71 2.26 16.01
CA VAL A 206 -10.71 1.45 15.27
C VAL A 206 -11.14 1.27 13.82
N ASP A 207 -12.41 0.95 13.57
CA ASP A 207 -12.95 0.87 12.20
C ASP A 207 -12.85 2.22 11.48
N LEU A 208 -13.10 3.32 12.20
CA LEU A 208 -12.89 4.69 11.71
C LEU A 208 -11.43 4.95 11.33
N LEU A 209 -10.49 4.53 12.17
CA LEU A 209 -9.06 4.64 11.89
C LEU A 209 -8.68 3.85 10.63
N PHE A 210 -9.17 2.62 10.49
CA PHE A 210 -8.84 1.77 9.35
C PHE A 210 -9.43 2.30 8.05
N ALA A 211 -10.68 2.77 8.06
CA ALA A 211 -11.29 3.42 6.90
C ALA A 211 -10.53 4.68 6.47
N LEU A 212 -10.04 5.49 7.43
CA LEU A 212 -9.18 6.64 7.12
C LEU A 212 -7.88 6.24 6.42
N ILE A 213 -7.31 5.09 6.79
CA ILE A 213 -6.10 4.55 6.15
C ILE A 213 -6.45 4.02 4.75
N ASP A 214 -7.54 3.27 4.58
CA ASP A 214 -8.02 2.82 3.27
C ASP A 214 -8.18 3.99 2.30
N ILE A 215 -8.86 5.05 2.72
CA ILE A 215 -9.05 6.28 1.94
C ILE A 215 -7.71 6.88 1.51
N LYS A 216 -6.69 6.86 2.37
CA LYS A 216 -5.36 7.38 2.08
C LYS A 216 -4.62 6.52 1.08
N VAL A 217 -4.70 5.19 1.22
CA VAL A 217 -4.11 4.22 0.28
C VAL A 217 -4.77 4.34 -1.09
N ILE A 218 -6.11 4.29 -1.16
CA ILE A 218 -6.88 4.48 -2.41
C ILE A 218 -6.56 5.82 -3.05
N SER A 219 -6.52 6.91 -2.25
CA SER A 219 -6.11 8.23 -2.75
C SER A 219 -4.69 8.26 -3.31
N ARG A 220 -3.80 7.33 -2.92
CA ARG A 220 -2.45 7.23 -3.46
C ARG A 220 -2.41 6.40 -4.74
N VAL A 221 -3.17 5.30 -4.80
CA VAL A 221 -3.33 4.47 -6.02
C VAL A 221 -3.91 5.31 -7.15
N LEU A 222 -4.99 6.05 -6.89
CA LEU A 222 -5.60 6.95 -7.86
C LEU A 222 -4.67 8.09 -8.31
N ARG A 223 -3.52 8.32 -7.66
CA ARG A 223 -2.51 9.30 -8.05
C ARG A 223 -1.42 8.76 -8.98
N VAL A 224 -1.39 7.44 -9.23
CA VAL A 224 -0.42 6.82 -10.13
C VAL A 224 -0.60 7.35 -11.55
N ALA A 225 0.51 7.61 -12.25
CA ALA A 225 0.49 8.13 -13.62
C ALA A 225 -0.18 7.15 -14.61
N GLN A 226 0.08 5.86 -14.46
CA GLN A 226 -0.48 4.78 -15.28
C GLN A 226 -1.33 3.83 -14.42
N LEU A 227 -2.57 4.22 -14.16
CA LEU A 227 -3.52 3.39 -13.42
C LEU A 227 -4.11 2.30 -14.32
N THR A 228 -3.93 1.02 -13.95
CA THR A 228 -4.51 -0.11 -14.70
C THR A 228 -6.00 -0.30 -14.40
N LYS A 229 -6.69 -1.11 -15.22
CA LYS A 229 -8.11 -1.43 -14.99
C LYS A 229 -8.29 -2.25 -13.71
N GLU A 230 -7.40 -3.20 -13.47
CA GLU A 230 -7.39 -4.06 -12.30
C GLU A 230 -7.19 -3.24 -11.03
N GLN A 231 -6.27 -2.26 -11.05
CA GLN A 231 -6.04 -1.35 -9.93
C GLN A 231 -7.23 -0.43 -9.65
N LEU A 232 -7.96 -0.02 -10.70
CA LEU A 232 -9.19 0.75 -10.53
C LEU A 232 -10.32 -0.11 -9.94
N LEU A 233 -10.51 -1.34 -10.42
CA LEU A 233 -11.46 -2.30 -9.85
C LEU A 233 -11.14 -2.60 -8.39
N TRP A 234 -9.85 -2.74 -8.04
CA TRP A 234 -9.42 -2.87 -6.66
C TRP A 234 -9.82 -1.66 -5.81
N CYS A 235 -9.71 -0.43 -6.35
CA CYS A 235 -10.17 0.77 -5.66
C CYS A 235 -11.69 0.77 -5.46
N GLU A 236 -12.46 0.35 -6.46
CA GLU A 236 -13.92 0.23 -6.38
C GLU A 236 -14.34 -0.78 -5.30
N GLU A 237 -13.75 -1.97 -5.32
CA GLU A 237 -14.02 -3.01 -4.33
C GLU A 237 -13.59 -2.57 -2.93
N LYS A 238 -12.45 -1.89 -2.79
CA LYS A 238 -12.03 -1.42 -1.48
C LYS A 238 -12.90 -0.29 -0.94
N MET A 239 -13.42 0.58 -1.82
CA MET A 239 -14.41 1.59 -1.45
C MET A 239 -15.76 0.97 -1.07
N SER A 240 -16.18 -0.13 -1.71
CA SER A 240 -17.47 -0.77 -1.41
C SER A 240 -17.51 -1.43 -0.03
N LYS A 241 -16.35 -1.78 0.54
CA LYS A 241 -16.21 -2.27 1.92
C LYS A 241 -16.41 -1.19 3.00
N LEU A 242 -16.51 0.08 2.60
CA LEU A 242 -16.81 1.19 3.48
C LEU A 242 -18.31 1.49 3.41
N ASP A 243 -19.07 0.94 4.35
CA ASP A 243 -20.48 1.30 4.49
C ASP A 243 -20.59 2.59 5.32
N LEU A 244 -21.25 3.59 4.73
CA LEU A 244 -21.47 4.92 5.27
C LEU A 244 -22.96 5.24 5.40
N SER A 245 -23.82 4.23 5.31
CA SER A 245 -25.24 4.38 5.57
C SER A 245 -25.50 4.81 7.03
N ASP A 246 -26.51 5.66 7.23
CA ASP A 246 -26.96 6.16 8.55
C ASP A 246 -25.91 6.86 9.43
N ASN A 247 -24.94 7.57 8.85
CA ASN A 247 -23.88 8.28 9.60
C ASN A 247 -23.05 7.36 10.53
N LYS A 248 -23.22 6.05 10.48
CA LYS A 248 -22.33 5.07 11.10
C LYS A 248 -21.37 4.55 10.05
N LEU A 249 -20.15 4.26 10.48
CA LEU A 249 -19.18 3.62 9.60
C LEU A 249 -19.18 2.14 9.96
N CYS A 250 -19.55 1.29 9.02
CA CYS A 250 -19.31 -0.14 9.12
C CYS A 250 -18.25 -0.52 8.08
N ARG A 251 -17.22 -1.26 8.51
CA ARG A 251 -16.10 -1.65 7.66
C ARG A 251 -16.02 -3.15 7.58
N VAL A 252 -16.11 -3.71 6.38
CA VAL A 252 -15.89 -5.15 6.18
C VAL A 252 -14.39 -5.42 6.13
N GLY A 253 -13.84 -5.99 7.19
CA GLY A 253 -12.40 -6.19 7.40
C GLY A 253 -11.73 -7.29 6.58
N SER A 254 -12.22 -7.63 5.38
CA SER A 254 -11.61 -8.68 4.55
C SER A 254 -10.39 -8.15 3.77
N PRO A 255 -9.24 -8.87 3.81
CA PRO A 255 -8.06 -8.46 3.08
C PRO A 255 -8.33 -8.46 1.56
N LEU A 256 -7.73 -7.51 0.85
CA LEU A 256 -7.85 -7.41 -0.61
C LEU A 256 -6.48 -7.30 -1.26
N LEU A 257 -6.08 -8.35 -1.99
CA LEU A 257 -4.79 -8.35 -2.67
C LEU A 257 -4.72 -7.27 -3.74
N PHE A 258 -3.66 -6.47 -3.71
CA PHE A 258 -3.44 -5.42 -4.69
C PHE A 258 -2.90 -6.02 -6.01
N PRO A 259 -3.49 -5.68 -7.17
CA PRO A 259 -2.96 -6.12 -8.46
C PRO A 259 -1.67 -5.34 -8.78
N CYS A 260 -0.56 -6.07 -8.78
CA CYS A 260 0.79 -5.56 -9.05
C CYS A 260 1.12 -5.62 -10.54
#